data_AF-A0A3B8VMV8-F1
#
_entry.id   AF-A0A3B8VMV8-F1
#
_cell.length_a   1.000
_cell.length_b   1.000
_cell.length_c   1.000
_cell.angle_alpha   90.00
_cell.angle_beta   90.00
_cell.angle_gamma   90.00
#
_symmetry.space_group_name_H-M   'P 1'
#
loop_
_entity.id
_entity.type
_entity.pdbx_description
1 polymer ?
#
loop_
_entity_poly.entity_id
_entity_poly.type
_entity_poly.pdbx_seq_one_letter_code
_entity_poly.pdbx_strand_id
1 'polypeptide(L)'
;MKDFKSIIGLSILVIVLIQACGPTEEELRQQEQARLDSLQRVQIEQLEQARIDSVNIAQQQAEQQALAEAERRNITYSSEGPFSVQVGSWRSEEKANEMIAKWKSNGFENAYSVMFGSEETGDVWFRVRLGNVATIADAEKIQALVKEDFEMDSWIDQI
;
A
#
# COMPACT_ATOMS: atom_id res chain seq x y z
N MET A 1 -83.71 -27.51 39.18
CA MET A 1 -82.54 -26.64 39.52
C MET A 1 -81.31 -27.46 39.96
N LYS A 2 -80.93 -28.53 39.24
CA LYS A 2 -79.71 -29.30 39.54
C LYS A 2 -78.74 -29.39 38.34
N ASP A 3 -79.22 -29.09 37.13
CA ASP A 3 -78.46 -29.36 35.90
C ASP A 3 -77.60 -28.17 35.43
N PHE A 4 -77.94 -26.94 35.82
CA PHE A 4 -77.21 -25.72 35.42
C PHE A 4 -75.86 -25.56 36.12
N LYS A 5 -75.69 -26.11 37.34
CA LYS A 5 -74.43 -26.06 38.09
C LYS A 5 -73.38 -27.03 37.54
N SER A 6 -73.79 -28.10 36.84
CA SER A 6 -72.87 -29.10 36.28
C SER A 6 -72.22 -28.62 34.98
N ILE A 7 -72.97 -27.85 34.16
CA ILE A 7 -72.49 -27.34 32.86
C ILE A 7 -71.45 -26.22 33.06
N ILE A 8 -71.63 -25.34 34.04
CA ILE A 8 -70.69 -24.24 34.32
C ILE A 8 -69.35 -24.77 34.88
N GLY A 9 -69.38 -25.85 35.67
CA GLY A 9 -68.15 -26.47 36.20
C GLY A 9 -67.28 -27.12 35.12
N LEU A 10 -67.90 -27.66 34.05
CA LEU A 10 -67.17 -28.33 32.96
C LEU A 10 -66.49 -27.32 32.01
N SER A 11 -67.10 -26.15 31.78
CA SER A 11 -66.54 -25.13 30.88
C SER A 11 -65.31 -24.41 31.44
N ILE A 12 -65.18 -24.30 32.77
CA ILE A 12 -64.03 -23.65 33.42
C ILE A 12 -62.78 -24.55 33.38
N LEU A 13 -62.95 -25.87 33.40
CA LEU A 13 -61.84 -26.84 33.36
C LEU A 13 -61.12 -26.85 31.99
N VAL A 14 -61.84 -26.57 30.91
CA VAL A 14 -61.29 -26.55 29.54
C VAL A 14 -60.46 -25.29 29.28
N ILE A 15 -60.79 -24.16 29.90
CA ILE A 15 -60.08 -22.88 29.70
C ILE A 15 -58.71 -22.85 30.40
N VAL A 16 -58.54 -23.61 31.50
CA VAL A 16 -57.27 -23.69 32.25
C VAL A 16 -56.21 -24.51 31.51
N LEU A 17 -56.60 -25.48 30.68
CA LEU A 17 -55.66 -26.30 29.90
C LEU A 17 -55.07 -25.58 28.68
N ILE A 18 -55.65 -24.44 28.27
CA ILE A 18 -55.20 -23.64 27.12
C ILE A 18 -54.12 -22.60 27.54
N GLN A 19 -53.91 -22.41 28.85
CA GLN A 19 -52.89 -21.48 29.40
C GLN A 19 -51.50 -22.13 29.55
N ALA A 20 -51.35 -23.42 29.25
CA ALA A 20 -50.07 -24.15 29.37
C ALA A 20 -49.26 -24.19 28.06
N CYS A 21 -49.47 -23.25 27.14
CA CYS A 21 -48.56 -23.01 26.01
C CYS A 21 -47.37 -22.14 26.44
N GLY A 22 -46.63 -22.59 27.44
CA GLY A 22 -45.31 -22.06 27.79
C GLY A 22 -44.25 -23.10 27.42
N PRO A 23 -43.12 -22.70 26.82
CA PRO A 23 -42.07 -23.65 26.48
C PRO A 23 -41.58 -24.34 27.76
N THR A 24 -41.39 -25.65 27.66
CA THR A 24 -40.84 -26.48 28.72
C THR A 24 -39.37 -26.13 28.99
N GLU A 25 -38.83 -26.45 30.17
CA GLU A 25 -37.43 -26.15 30.53
C GLU A 25 -36.39 -26.80 29.59
N GLU A 26 -36.75 -27.90 28.93
CA GLU A 26 -35.91 -28.52 27.91
C GLU A 26 -35.90 -27.71 26.61
N GLU A 27 -37.05 -27.20 26.17
CA GLU A 27 -37.15 -26.35 24.98
C GLU A 27 -36.40 -25.03 25.15
N LEU A 28 -36.45 -24.42 26.34
CA LEU A 28 -35.68 -23.22 26.67
C LEU A 28 -34.17 -23.46 26.57
N ARG A 29 -33.67 -24.59 27.11
CA ARG A 29 -32.24 -24.94 27.03
C ARG A 29 -31.79 -25.21 25.61
N GLN A 30 -32.61 -25.89 24.80
CA GLN A 30 -32.32 -26.11 23.39
C GLN A 30 -32.26 -24.79 22.61
N GLN A 31 -33.19 -23.87 22.89
CA GLN A 31 -33.20 -22.55 22.27
C GLN A 31 -31.95 -21.72 22.63
N GLU A 32 -31.51 -21.78 23.89
CA GLU A 32 -30.31 -21.09 24.36
C GLU A 32 -29.04 -21.67 23.72
N GLN A 33 -28.92 -22.99 23.64
CA GLN A 33 -27.83 -23.66 22.93
C GLN A 33 -27.81 -23.28 21.44
N ALA A 34 -28.96 -23.35 20.76
CA ALA A 34 -29.07 -22.95 19.36
C ALA A 34 -28.68 -21.47 19.16
N ARG A 35 -29.00 -20.61 20.12
CA ARG A 35 -28.60 -19.19 20.09
C ARG A 35 -27.08 -19.04 20.23
N LEU A 36 -26.45 -19.71 21.19
CA LEU A 36 -24.99 -19.66 21.39
C LEU A 36 -24.23 -20.20 20.19
N ASP A 37 -24.68 -21.32 19.63
CA ASP A 37 -24.11 -21.92 18.42
C ASP A 37 -24.23 -20.97 17.22
N SER A 38 -25.38 -20.30 17.09
CA SER A 38 -25.58 -19.30 16.03
C SER A 38 -24.64 -18.10 16.20
N LEU A 39 -24.44 -17.62 17.43
CA LEU A 39 -23.51 -16.51 17.71
C LEU A 39 -22.06 -16.89 17.42
N GLN A 40 -21.63 -18.09 17.80
CA GLN A 40 -20.28 -18.59 17.50
C GLN A 40 -20.03 -18.68 15.99
N ARG A 41 -21.02 -19.15 15.23
CA ARG A 41 -20.93 -19.21 13.76
C ARG A 41 -20.73 -17.82 13.16
N VAL A 42 -21.53 -16.84 13.57
CA VAL A 42 -21.41 -15.45 13.10
C VAL A 42 -20.04 -14.87 13.45
N GLN A 43 -19.52 -15.13 14.65
CA GLN A 43 -18.22 -14.65 15.06
C GLN A 43 -17.08 -15.24 14.22
N ILE A 44 -17.11 -16.55 13.94
CA ILE A 44 -16.13 -17.22 13.10
C ILE A 44 -16.18 -16.67 11.67
N GLU A 45 -17.37 -16.47 11.13
CA GLU A 45 -17.57 -15.90 9.79
C GLU A 45 -17.02 -14.47 9.71
N GLN A 46 -17.29 -13.63 10.72
CA GLN A 46 -16.74 -12.27 10.80
C GLN A 46 -15.22 -12.25 10.86
N LEU A 47 -14.61 -13.14 11.65
CA LEU A 47 -13.15 -13.25 11.76
C LEU A 47 -12.53 -13.71 10.43
N GLU A 48 -13.14 -14.68 9.76
CA GLU A 48 -12.65 -15.16 8.46
C GLU A 48 -12.80 -14.08 7.38
N GLN A 49 -13.92 -13.36 7.37
CA GLN A 49 -14.12 -12.23 6.47
C GLN A 49 -13.07 -11.14 6.72
N ALA A 50 -12.85 -10.75 7.97
CA ALA A 50 -11.82 -9.76 8.32
C ALA A 50 -10.41 -10.21 7.91
N ARG A 51 -10.10 -11.51 8.01
CA ARG A 51 -8.84 -12.09 7.55
C ARG A 51 -8.71 -11.99 6.02
N ILE A 52 -9.76 -12.34 5.28
CA ILE A 52 -9.78 -12.25 3.82
C ILE A 52 -9.64 -10.79 3.36
N ASP A 53 -10.41 -9.89 3.98
CA ASP A 53 -10.36 -8.46 3.67
C ASP A 53 -8.97 -7.88 3.96
N SER A 54 -8.37 -8.26 5.08
CA SER A 54 -6.98 -7.90 5.42
C SER A 54 -5.99 -8.34 4.34
N VAL A 55 -6.10 -9.58 3.85
CA VAL A 55 -5.19 -10.11 2.82
C VAL A 55 -5.41 -9.39 1.50
N ASN A 56 -6.67 -9.19 1.10
CA ASN A 56 -7.01 -8.51 -0.15
C ASN A 56 -6.52 -7.05 -0.15
N ILE A 57 -6.70 -6.33 0.96
CA ILE A 57 -6.19 -4.97 1.12
C ILE A 57 -4.67 -4.96 1.03
N ALA A 58 -3.98 -5.87 1.73
CA ALA A 58 -2.52 -5.95 1.68
C ALA A 58 -2.01 -6.24 0.26
N GLN A 59 -2.67 -7.13 -0.49
CA GLN A 59 -2.34 -7.42 -1.88
C GLN A 59 -2.55 -6.20 -2.78
N GLN A 60 -3.70 -5.54 -2.68
CA GLN A 60 -3.99 -4.33 -3.45
C GLN A 60 -2.99 -3.20 -3.15
N GLN A 61 -2.62 -3.01 -1.88
CA GLN A 61 -1.62 -2.04 -1.49
C GLN A 61 -0.24 -2.38 -2.06
N ALA A 62 0.17 -3.65 -2.01
CA ALA A 62 1.44 -4.08 -2.59
C ALA A 62 1.49 -3.87 -4.10
N GLU A 63 0.39 -4.18 -4.81
CA GLU A 63 0.26 -3.93 -6.26
C GLU A 63 0.32 -2.43 -6.58
N GLN A 64 -0.42 -1.60 -5.85
CA GLN A 64 -0.39 -0.15 -6.03
C GLN A 64 0.99 0.44 -5.76
N GLN A 65 1.68 -0.02 -4.72
CA GLN A 65 3.05 0.39 -4.41
C GLN A 65 4.02 -0.01 -5.53
N ALA A 66 3.91 -1.23 -6.04
CA ALA A 66 4.76 -1.70 -7.15
C ALA A 66 4.53 -0.88 -8.43
N LEU A 67 3.27 -0.55 -8.74
CA LEU A 67 2.92 0.31 -9.88
C LEU A 67 3.47 1.74 -9.70
N ALA A 68 3.30 2.32 -8.53
CA ALA A 68 3.81 3.66 -8.23
C ALA A 68 5.34 3.73 -8.34
N GLU A 69 6.05 2.72 -7.83
CA GLU A 69 7.51 2.65 -7.93
C GLU A 69 7.97 2.44 -9.38
N ALA A 70 7.26 1.64 -10.17
CA ALA A 70 7.54 1.47 -11.58
C ALA A 70 7.34 2.78 -12.37
N GLU A 71 6.29 3.53 -12.07
CA GLU A 71 6.02 4.84 -12.68
C GLU A 71 7.05 5.90 -12.26
N ARG A 72 7.45 5.90 -10.99
CA ARG A 72 8.51 6.77 -10.45
C ARG A 72 9.85 6.54 -11.16
N ARG A 73 10.20 5.28 -11.44
CA ARG A 73 11.41 4.90 -12.18
C ARG A 73 11.27 4.98 -13.71
N ASN A 74 10.06 5.23 -14.22
CA ASN A 74 9.83 5.42 -15.65
C ASN A 74 10.32 6.80 -16.09
N ILE A 75 11.58 6.84 -16.49
CA ILE A 75 12.29 8.03 -16.95
C ILE A 75 12.60 7.87 -18.44
N THR A 76 12.19 8.87 -19.23
CA THR A 76 12.49 8.90 -20.66
C THR A 76 13.79 9.64 -20.91
N TYR A 77 14.83 8.90 -21.25
CA TYR A 77 16.11 9.47 -21.63
C TYR A 77 16.10 9.91 -23.10
N SER A 78 16.79 11.02 -23.39
CA SER A 78 17.00 11.55 -24.74
C SER A 78 18.46 11.96 -24.87
N SER A 79 19.16 11.50 -25.91
CA SER A 79 20.56 11.89 -26.13
C SER A 79 20.74 13.42 -26.27
N GLU A 80 19.70 14.11 -26.76
CA GLU A 80 19.68 15.57 -26.98
C GLU A 80 18.74 16.30 -25.99
N GLY A 81 18.40 15.65 -24.87
CA GLY A 81 17.57 16.26 -23.84
C GLY A 81 18.25 17.49 -23.21
N PRO A 82 17.55 18.62 -23.05
CA PRO A 82 18.16 19.85 -22.53
C PRO A 82 18.36 19.85 -21.02
N PHE A 83 17.88 18.82 -20.30
CA PHE A 83 17.99 18.75 -18.84
C PHE A 83 18.81 17.54 -18.39
N SER A 84 19.54 17.71 -17.29
CA SER A 84 20.26 16.64 -16.59
C SER A 84 20.27 16.90 -15.08
N VAL A 85 20.65 15.89 -14.29
CA VAL A 85 20.80 16.05 -12.84
C VAL A 85 22.27 15.91 -12.45
N GLN A 86 22.88 17.00 -11.99
CA GLN A 86 24.24 16.99 -11.45
C GLN A 86 24.24 16.44 -10.02
N VAL A 87 25.12 15.47 -9.75
CA VAL A 87 25.27 14.80 -8.44
C VAL A 87 26.60 15.10 -7.76
N GLY A 88 27.51 15.77 -8.45
CA GLY A 88 28.76 16.22 -7.85
C GLY A 88 29.75 16.76 -8.86
N SER A 89 30.89 17.20 -8.35
CA SER A 89 31.99 17.73 -9.17
C SER A 89 33.33 17.42 -8.51
N TRP A 90 34.29 16.94 -9.29
CA TRP A 90 35.62 16.55 -8.81
C TRP A 90 36.73 17.21 -9.63
N ARG A 91 37.90 17.42 -9.01
CA ARG A 91 39.10 17.90 -9.70
C ARG A 91 39.86 16.79 -10.44
N SER A 92 39.63 15.53 -10.07
CA SER A 92 40.25 14.36 -10.70
C SER A 92 39.27 13.69 -11.65
N GLU A 93 39.71 13.48 -12.89
CA GLU A 93 38.96 12.74 -13.91
C GLU A 93 38.75 11.29 -13.49
N GLU A 94 39.79 10.64 -12.97
CA GLU A 94 39.73 9.27 -12.45
C GLU A 94 38.65 9.14 -11.39
N LYS A 95 38.60 10.10 -10.45
CA LYS A 95 37.57 10.08 -9.41
C LYS A 95 36.16 10.27 -9.96
N ALA A 96 35.99 11.15 -10.96
CA ALA A 96 34.70 11.32 -11.61
C ALA A 96 34.27 10.03 -12.33
N ASN A 97 35.19 9.34 -12.99
CA ASN A 97 34.94 8.06 -13.66
C ASN A 97 34.55 6.94 -12.69
N GLU A 98 35.21 6.85 -11.52
CA GLU A 98 34.78 5.94 -10.45
C GLU A 98 33.34 6.22 -10.01
N MET A 99 32.98 7.50 -9.86
CA MET A 99 31.63 7.90 -9.45
C MET A 99 30.59 7.58 -10.52
N ILE A 100 30.92 7.78 -11.81
CA ILE A 100 30.06 7.36 -12.92
C ILE A 100 29.82 5.86 -12.86
N ALA A 101 30.86 5.06 -12.68
CA ALA A 101 30.72 3.59 -12.59
C ALA A 101 29.81 3.18 -11.43
N LYS A 102 29.96 3.83 -10.26
CA LYS A 102 29.09 3.61 -9.10
C LYS A 102 27.62 3.97 -9.41
N TRP A 103 27.38 5.08 -10.10
CA TRP A 103 26.02 5.48 -10.49
C TRP A 103 25.40 4.51 -11.49
N LYS A 104 26.17 4.02 -12.45
CA LYS A 104 25.72 2.98 -13.39
C LYS A 104 25.36 1.68 -12.67
N SER A 105 26.18 1.23 -11.71
CA SER A 105 25.84 0.04 -10.91
C SER A 105 24.59 0.23 -10.03
N ASN A 106 24.25 1.48 -9.70
CA ASN A 106 23.06 1.84 -8.95
C ASN A 106 21.81 2.02 -9.85
N GLY A 107 21.89 1.68 -11.14
CA GLY A 107 20.76 1.73 -12.08
C GLY A 107 20.68 3.00 -12.94
N PHE A 108 21.61 3.95 -12.80
CA PHE A 108 21.67 5.14 -13.65
C PHE A 108 22.63 4.91 -14.81
N GLU A 109 22.23 4.09 -15.78
CA GLU A 109 23.07 3.70 -16.92
C GLU A 109 23.56 4.89 -17.76
N ASN A 110 22.76 5.97 -17.80
CA ASN A 110 23.06 7.20 -18.51
C ASN A 110 23.87 8.21 -17.67
N ALA A 111 24.62 7.77 -16.66
CA ALA A 111 25.57 8.63 -15.95
C ALA A 111 26.79 8.97 -16.83
N TYR A 112 27.20 10.24 -16.83
CA TYR A 112 28.36 10.73 -17.56
C TYR A 112 29.01 11.93 -16.84
N SER A 113 30.19 12.34 -17.28
CA SER A 113 30.83 13.57 -16.81
C SER A 113 31.01 14.59 -17.91
N VAL A 114 30.96 15.87 -17.53
CA VAL A 114 31.32 17.01 -18.37
C VAL A 114 32.51 17.72 -17.75
N MET A 115 33.51 18.01 -18.57
CA MET A 115 34.63 18.86 -18.18
C MET A 115 34.19 20.33 -18.21
N PHE A 116 34.44 21.05 -17.13
CA PHE A 116 34.14 22.47 -16.99
C PHE A 116 35.37 23.21 -16.47
N GLY A 117 35.71 24.33 -17.11
CA GLY A 117 36.86 25.17 -16.74
C GLY A 117 37.91 25.29 -17.84
N SER A 118 39.13 25.67 -17.46
CA SER A 118 40.25 25.86 -18.40
C SER A 118 41.46 25.04 -17.99
N GLU A 119 41.92 24.17 -18.89
CA GLU A 119 43.14 23.38 -18.73
C GLU A 119 44.38 24.27 -18.57
N GLU A 120 44.42 25.42 -19.25
CA GLU A 120 45.55 26.37 -19.18
C GLU A 120 45.75 26.94 -17.77
N THR A 121 44.66 27.07 -17.02
CA THR A 121 44.68 27.57 -15.63
C THR A 121 44.79 26.46 -14.59
N GLY A 122 44.62 25.20 -14.99
CA GLY A 122 44.48 24.07 -14.06
C GLY A 122 43.17 24.04 -13.28
N ASP A 123 42.26 24.99 -13.51
CA ASP A 123 40.94 25.04 -12.88
C ASP A 123 39.91 24.20 -13.65
N VAL A 124 40.23 22.91 -13.79
CA VAL A 124 39.35 21.93 -14.43
C VAL A 124 38.54 21.18 -13.38
N TRP A 125 37.24 21.07 -13.64
CA TRP A 125 36.29 20.28 -12.86
C TRP A 125 35.55 19.29 -13.75
N PHE A 126 35.37 18.09 -13.23
CA PHE A 126 34.59 17.03 -13.86
C PHE A 126 33.25 16.93 -13.12
N ARG A 127 32.19 17.47 -13.75
CA ARG A 127 30.83 17.46 -13.22
C ARG A 127 30.16 16.16 -13.60
N VAL A 128 29.76 15.34 -12.63
CA VAL A 128 29.03 14.09 -12.93
C VAL A 128 27.55 14.39 -12.95
N ARG A 129 26.90 13.99 -14.04
CA ARG A 129 25.48 14.18 -14.32
C ARG A 129 24.81 12.84 -14.59
N LEU A 130 23.54 12.75 -14.26
CA LEU A 130 22.68 11.60 -14.49
C LEU A 130 21.68 11.92 -15.60
N GLY A 131 21.79 11.20 -16.71
CA GLY A 131 20.88 11.29 -17.84
C GLY A 131 21.03 12.55 -18.69
N ASN A 132 20.40 12.50 -19.86
CA ASN A 132 19.88 13.66 -20.57
C ASN A 132 18.39 13.36 -20.76
N VAL A 133 17.53 14.29 -20.39
CA VAL A 133 16.08 14.09 -20.44
C VAL A 133 15.41 15.26 -21.15
N ALA A 134 14.32 14.95 -21.85
CA ALA A 134 13.62 15.94 -22.67
C ALA A 134 12.83 16.95 -21.81
N THR A 135 12.40 16.55 -20.61
CA THR A 135 11.51 17.33 -19.77
C THR A 135 12.10 17.58 -18.39
N ILE A 136 11.75 18.71 -17.77
CA ILE A 136 12.12 19.00 -16.38
C ILE A 136 11.50 17.98 -15.41
N ALA A 137 10.31 17.48 -15.70
CA ALA A 137 9.63 16.48 -14.88
C ALA A 137 10.43 15.18 -14.76
N ASP A 138 11.04 14.72 -15.85
CA ASP A 138 11.94 13.55 -15.82
C ASP A 138 13.23 13.84 -15.01
N ALA A 139 13.74 15.07 -15.04
CA ALA A 139 14.88 15.48 -14.23
C ALA A 139 14.52 15.54 -12.73
N GLU A 140 13.32 16.03 -12.39
CA GLU A 140 12.78 16.01 -11.03
C GLU A 140 12.62 14.59 -10.50
N LYS A 141 12.15 13.64 -11.33
CA LYS A 141 12.11 12.21 -10.97
C LYS A 141 13.50 11.66 -10.64
N ILE A 142 14.50 11.95 -11.47
CA ILE A 142 15.89 11.56 -11.21
C ILE A 142 16.38 12.18 -9.88
N GLN A 143 16.16 13.47 -9.66
CA GLN A 143 16.55 14.15 -8.43
C GLN A 143 15.87 13.54 -7.19
N ALA A 144 14.57 13.23 -7.27
CA ALA A 144 13.84 12.57 -6.20
C ALA A 144 14.40 11.17 -5.90
N LEU A 145 14.69 10.36 -6.94
CA LEU A 145 15.35 9.07 -6.79
C LEU A 145 16.71 9.19 -6.11
N VAL A 146 17.53 10.16 -6.52
CA VAL A 146 18.84 10.41 -5.90
C VAL A 146 18.69 10.76 -4.42
N LYS A 147 17.69 11.59 -4.08
CA LYS A 147 17.47 12.04 -2.71
C LYS A 147 16.92 10.95 -1.81
N GLU A 148 15.94 10.20 -2.28
CA GLU A 148 15.22 9.20 -1.47
C GLU A 148 16.00 7.89 -1.36
N ASP A 149 16.62 7.42 -2.45
CA ASP A 149 17.30 6.12 -2.46
C ASP A 149 18.74 6.23 -1.93
N PHE A 150 19.36 7.42 -1.98
CA PHE A 150 20.77 7.61 -1.60
C PHE A 150 21.04 8.76 -0.62
N GLU A 151 20.01 9.49 -0.17
CA GLU A 151 20.12 10.63 0.75
C GLU A 151 21.07 11.75 0.27
N MET A 152 21.33 11.82 -1.03
CA MET A 152 22.27 12.79 -1.60
C MET A 152 21.54 13.98 -2.20
N ASP A 153 22.13 15.17 -2.06
CA ASP A 153 21.67 16.35 -2.76
C ASP A 153 22.12 16.33 -4.22
N SER A 154 21.31 16.92 -5.09
CA SER A 154 21.58 17.02 -6.51
C SER A 154 20.91 18.25 -7.11
N TRP A 155 21.38 18.68 -8.28
CA TRP A 155 20.95 19.92 -8.92
C TRP A 155 20.50 19.62 -10.35
N ILE A 156 19.29 20.05 -10.70
CA ILE A 156 18.82 20.03 -12.08
C ILE A 156 19.61 21.11 -12.84
N ASP A 157 20.21 20.72 -13.96
CA ASP A 157 21.04 21.57 -14.80
C ASP A 157 20.49 21.56 -16.24
N GLN A 158 20.54 22.72 -16.88
CA GLN A 158 20.17 22.87 -18.28
C GLN A 158 21.46 22.84 -19.10
N ILE A 159 21.53 21.89 -20.05
CA ILE A 159 22.72 21.60 -20.87
C ILE A 159 22.85 22.62 -22.00
#